data_AF-A0A939RIY1-F1
#
_entry.id   AF-A0A939RIY1-F1
#
_cell.length_a   1.000
_cell.length_b   1.000
_cell.length_c   1.000
_cell.angle_alpha   90.00
_cell.angle_beta   90.00
_cell.angle_gamma   90.00
#
_symmetry.space_group_name_H-M   'P 1'
#
loop_
_entity.id
_entity.type
_entity.pdbx_description
1 polymer ?
#
loop_
_entity_poly.entity_id
_entity_poly.type
_entity_poly.pdbx_seq_one_letter_code
_entity_poly.pdbx_strand_id
1 'polypeptide(L)' 'MGTFRVMRQDDNGNRFTVAKGLDEAEARRLAAEFEARGHKQLYWVESEARSEAP' A
#
# COMPACT_ATOMS: atom_id res chain seq x y z
N MET A 1 -2.87 17.68 -3.77
CA MET A 1 -2.84 16.61 -2.75
C MET A 1 -2.70 15.31 -3.52
N GLY A 2 -1.54 14.65 -3.42
CA GLY A 2 -1.34 13.36 -4.06
C GLY A 2 -2.16 12.31 -3.31
N THR A 3 -2.75 11.36 -4.03
CA THR A 3 -3.38 10.20 -3.38
C THR A 3 -2.33 9.12 -3.15
N PHE A 4 -2.55 8.31 -2.13
CA PHE A 4 -1.69 7.21 -1.74
C PHE A 4 -2.47 5.90 -1.82
N ARG A 5 -1.75 4.82 -2.09
CA ARG A 5 -2.26 3.46 -2.12
C ARG A 5 -1.44 2.56 -1.22
N VAL A 6 -2.10 1.55 -0.67
CA VAL A 6 -1.45 0.49 0.10
C VAL A 6 -1.35 -0.73 -0.77
N MET A 7 -0.14 -1.22 -0.90
CA MET A 7 0.20 -2.42 -1.64
C MET A 7 0.56 -3.54 -0.66
N ARG A 8 0.22 -4.77 -1.03
CA ARG A 8 0.59 -5.99 -0.32
C ARG A 8 1.37 -6.90 -1.27
N GLN A 9 2.42 -7.54 -0.78
CA GLN A 9 3.06 -8.69 -1.41
C GLN A 9 2.94 -9.90 -0.51
N ASP A 10 2.53 -11.03 -1.08
CA ASP A 10 2.65 -12.32 -0.39
C ASP A 10 3.99 -13.01 -0.66
N ASP A 11 4.25 -14.07 0.11
CA ASP A 11 5.46 -14.91 -0.01
C ASP A 11 5.64 -15.54 -1.40
N ASN A 12 4.55 -15.69 -2.18
CA ASN A 12 4.59 -16.12 -3.57
C ASN A 12 4.97 -14.98 -4.55
N GLY A 13 5.23 -13.77 -4.05
CA GLY A 13 5.61 -12.60 -4.83
C GLY A 13 4.43 -11.86 -5.48
N ASN A 14 3.19 -12.30 -5.28
CA ASN A 14 2.04 -11.64 -5.90
C ASN A 14 1.76 -10.31 -5.19
N ARG A 15 1.58 -9.25 -6.00
CA ARG A 15 1.33 -7.90 -5.51
C ARG A 15 -0.12 -7.51 -5.72
N PHE A 16 -0.77 -7.03 -4.67
CA PHE A 16 -2.17 -6.61 -4.70
C PHE A 16 -2.33 -5.22 -4.11
N THR A 17 -3.19 -4.40 -4.72
CA THR A 17 -3.63 -3.13 -4.12
C THR A 17 -4.69 -3.42 -3.07
N VAL A 18 -4.39 -3.07 -1.83
CA VAL A 18 -5.29 -3.23 -0.68
C VAL A 18 -6.25 -2.05 -0.61
N ALA A 19 -5.73 -0.84 -0.80
CA ALA A 19 -6.51 0.40 -0.79
C ALA A 19 -5.85 1.45 -1.69
N LYS A 20 -6.65 2.38 -2.23
CA LYS A 20 -6.21 3.49 -3.10
C LYS A 20 -7.03 4.75 -2.79
N GLY A 21 -6.57 5.91 -3.21
CA GLY A 21 -7.25 7.17 -2.91
C GLY A 21 -7.14 7.61 -1.45
N LEU A 22 -6.15 7.09 -0.71
CA LEU A 22 -5.92 7.45 0.69
C LEU A 22 -5.03 8.68 0.81
N ASP A 23 -5.11 9.32 1.97
CA ASP A 23 -4.07 10.26 2.40
C ASP A 23 -2.82 9.50 2.87
N GLU A 24 -1.67 10.16 2.91
CA GLU A 24 -0.41 9.56 3.35
C GLU A 24 -0.54 8.95 4.76
N ALA A 25 -1.17 9.68 5.67
CA ALA A 25 -1.33 9.27 7.06
C ALA A 25 -2.22 8.01 7.16
N GLU A 26 -3.33 7.99 6.44
CA GLU A 26 -4.25 6.85 6.41
C GLU A 26 -3.60 5.62 5.76
N ALA A 27 -2.92 5.79 4.62
CA ALA A 27 -2.22 4.70 3.96
C ALA A 27 -1.14 4.08 4.87
N ARG A 28 -0.38 4.90 5.57
CA ARG A 28 0.69 4.44 6.47
C ARG A 28 0.14 3.74 7.71
N ARG A 29 -0.95 4.25 8.28
CA ARG A 29 -1.64 3.60 9.40
C ARG A 29 -2.17 2.23 8.98
N LEU A 30 -2.81 2.16 7.81
CA LEU A 30 -3.38 0.93 7.27
C LEU A 30 -2.28 -0.11 7.02
N ALA A 31 -1.17 0.28 6.38
CA ALA A 31 -0.02 -0.60 6.14
C ALA A 31 0.56 -1.15 7.46
N ALA A 32 0.75 -0.30 8.47
CA ALA A 32 1.26 -0.71 9.79
C ALA A 32 0.28 -1.65 10.52
N GLU A 33 -1.02 -1.39 10.43
CA GLU A 33 -2.04 -2.26 11.02
C GLU A 33 -2.07 -3.64 10.34
N PHE A 34 -1.92 -3.67 9.02
CA PHE A 34 -1.86 -4.93 8.27
C PHE A 34 -0.57 -5.71 8.51
N GLU A 35 0.57 -5.03 8.65
CA GLU A 35 1.86 -5.64 9.02
C GLU A 35 1.79 -6.23 10.45
N ALA A 36 1.18 -5.51 11.39
CA ALA A 36 0.97 -5.99 12.76
C ALA A 36 0.01 -7.21 12.85
N ARG A 37 -0.87 -7.39 11.85
CA ARG A 37 -1.88 -8.46 11.82
C ARG A 37 -1.41 -9.76 11.16
N GLY A 38 -0.31 -9.78 10.39
CA GLY A 38 0.02 -10.94 9.54
C GLY A 38 1.50 -11.26 9.42
N HIS A 39 1.91 -12.44 9.93
CA HIS A 39 3.32 -12.83 10.11
C HIS A 39 4.15 -13.15 8.85
N LYS A 40 3.69 -12.91 7.62
CA LYS A 40 4.46 -13.22 6.38
C LYS A 40 4.17 -12.33 5.16
N GLN A 41 3.37 -11.29 5.31
CA GLN A 41 2.95 -10.45 4.18
C GLN A 41 3.65 -9.09 4.27
N LEU A 42 4.21 -8.61 3.16
CA LEU A 42 4.87 -7.32 3.11
C LEU A 42 3.84 -6.26 2.70
N TYR A 43 3.67 -5.22 3.49
CA TYR A 43 2.79 -4.09 3.18
C TYR A 43 3.61 -2.81 3.02
N TRP A 44 3.32 -2.03 1.98
CA TRP A 44 3.98 -0.74 1.78
C TRP A 44 3.00 0.29 1.23
N VAL A 45 3.32 1.56 1.50
CA VAL A 45 2.59 2.71 0.96
C VAL A 45 3.29 3.15 -0.32
N GLU A 46 2.50 3.41 -1.35
CA GLU A 46 2.95 3.96 -2.60
C GLU A 46 2.16 5.22 -2.92
N SER A 47 2.85 6.29 -3.30
CA SER A 47 2.21 7.49 -3.80
C SER A 47 1.63 7.21 -5.19
N GLU A 48 0.33 7.42 -5.38
CA GLU A 48 -0.33 7.40 -6.69
C GLU A 48 -0.05 8.68 -7.48
N ALA A 49 1.11 9.32 -7.22
CA ALA A 49 1.56 10.47 -7.97
C ALA A 49 1.66 10.07 -9.44
N ARG A 50 0.63 10.45 -10.20
CA ARG A 50 0.50 10.39 -11.65
C ARG A 50 1.53 9.45 -12.28
N SER A 51 1.38 8.14 -12.06
CA SER A 51 2.06 7.16 -12.89
C SER A 51 1.30 7.05 -14.22
N GLU A 52 1.04 8.20 -14.85
CA GLU A 52 0.80 8.30 -16.28
C GLU A 52 2.22 8.32 -16.86
N ALA A 53 2.72 7.14 -17.22
CA ALA A 53 3.88 7.06 -18.10
C ALA A 53 3.51 7.80 -19.41
N PRO A 54 4.38 8.68 -19.95
CA PRO A 54 4.15 9.34 -21.24
C PRO A 54 4.15 8.34 -22.40
#